data_AF-A0A2T6J2B5-F1
#
_entry.id   AF-A0A2T6J2B5-F1
#
_cell.length_a   1.000
_cell.length_b   1.000
_cell.length_c   1.000
_cell.angle_alpha   90.00
_cell.angle_beta   90.00
_cell.angle_gamma   90.00
#
_symmetry.space_group_name_H-M   'P 1'
#
loop_
_entity.id
_entity.type
_entity.pdbx_description
1 polymer ?
#
loop_
_entity_poly.entity_id
_entity_poly.type
_entity_poly.pdbx_seq_one_letter_code
_entity_poly.pdbx_strand_id
1 'polypeptide(L)'
;VDGWKPGQRKVLFACIKKNMKHELKVAQLAGYVSEVSAYHHGEASLQQTIVTMAQRFVGSNNLNFLEPVGQFGSRKEGGKDASAARYIFTRLAFYTRLVFHEADDPILEYEYEEGQRIEPKMYVPVIPTVLINGSEGIGTGWSSFVPNYNPRDVIENLRRYIDGEEMQRMTPWYRGFRGRIEENAAGTGFETIGLVRRCGEDSYEITELPIKRWTQDYKEWLEENLPTAEKRDTLIADYRDCSSHEEIHFTVKVGEERVERPEREGLEKYFKLKSSLSITNLTLFDPHGRVQRYANELEIIKEFAPIRLEFYH
;
A
#
# COMPACT_ATOMS: atom_id res chain seq x y z
N VAL A 1 14.07 6.81 -6.93
CA VAL A 1 14.80 5.52 -7.05
C VAL A 1 14.29 4.46 -6.07
N ASP A 2 14.47 4.60 -4.76
CA ASP A 2 14.03 3.61 -3.74
C ASP A 2 12.53 3.70 -3.33
N GLY A 3 11.79 4.67 -3.85
CA GLY A 3 10.38 4.86 -3.53
C GLY A 3 10.09 5.37 -2.12
N TRP A 4 11.10 5.87 -1.41
CA TRP A 4 10.98 6.24 0.00
C TRP A 4 11.07 7.73 0.26
N LYS A 5 10.32 8.13 1.29
CA LYS A 5 10.50 9.40 1.98
C LYS A 5 11.71 9.31 2.92
N PRO A 6 12.35 10.43 3.31
CA PRO A 6 13.53 10.41 4.19
C PRO A 6 13.33 9.61 5.48
N GLY A 7 12.18 9.75 6.16
CA GLY A 7 11.88 8.98 7.37
C GLY A 7 11.89 7.45 7.18
N GLN A 8 11.38 6.96 6.04
CA GLN A 8 11.40 5.52 5.72
C GLN A 8 12.82 5.04 5.45
N ARG A 9 13.63 5.86 4.77
CA ARG A 9 15.03 5.57 4.48
C ARG A 9 15.89 5.50 5.74
N LYS A 10 15.70 6.46 6.65
CA LYS A 10 16.31 6.50 7.99
C LYS A 10 15.99 5.24 8.80
N VAL A 11 14.73 4.79 8.75
CA VAL A 11 14.31 3.52 9.39
C VAL A 11 15.08 2.33 8.82
N LEU A 12 15.11 2.14 7.48
CA LEU A 12 15.86 1.03 6.89
C LEU A 12 17.35 1.11 7.25
N PHE A 13 17.95 2.29 7.10
CA PHE A 13 19.36 2.52 7.40
C PHE A 13 19.73 2.06 8.80
N ALA A 14 18.93 2.45 9.80
CA ALA A 14 19.14 2.01 11.18
C ALA A 14 19.01 0.48 11.32
N CYS A 15 18.00 -0.12 10.71
CA CYS A 15 17.80 -1.57 10.76
C CYS A 15 18.97 -2.36 10.15
N ILE A 16 19.50 -1.86 9.02
CA ILE A 16 20.68 -2.39 8.33
C ILE A 16 21.93 -2.21 9.20
N LYS A 17 22.16 -1.00 9.71
CA LYS A 17 23.34 -0.65 10.54
C LYS A 17 23.40 -1.50 11.82
N LYS A 18 22.23 -1.81 12.41
CA LYS A 18 22.11 -2.69 13.57
C LYS A 18 22.27 -4.18 13.23
N ASN A 19 22.21 -4.55 11.95
CA ASN A 19 22.06 -5.94 11.49
C ASN A 19 20.91 -6.64 12.23
N MET A 20 19.72 -6.04 12.18
CA MET A 20 18.58 -6.40 13.04
C MET A 20 17.99 -7.78 12.67
N LYS A 21 18.59 -8.85 13.23
CA LYS A 21 18.15 -10.24 13.06
C LYS A 21 17.04 -10.66 14.03
N HIS A 22 17.04 -10.09 15.23
CA HIS A 22 16.07 -10.37 16.27
C HIS A 22 15.01 -9.27 16.33
N GLU A 23 13.85 -9.61 16.88
CA GLU A 23 12.77 -8.66 17.09
C GLU A 23 13.16 -7.58 18.10
N LEU A 24 12.75 -6.34 17.82
CA LEU A 24 12.95 -5.18 18.67
C LEU A 24 11.61 -4.46 18.82
N LYS A 25 11.32 -3.90 20.01
CA LYS A 25 10.11 -3.09 20.19
C LYS A 25 10.14 -1.91 19.24
N VAL A 26 8.99 -1.56 18.65
CA VAL A 26 8.90 -0.41 17.72
C VAL A 26 9.32 0.89 18.40
N ALA A 27 8.94 1.10 19.66
CA ALA A 27 9.38 2.27 20.42
C ALA A 27 10.91 2.33 20.60
N GLN A 28 11.57 1.19 20.85
CA GLN A 28 13.02 1.12 20.99
C GLN A 28 13.71 1.33 19.64
N LEU A 29 13.15 0.78 18.55
CA LEU A 29 13.66 1.00 17.21
C LEU A 29 13.56 2.48 16.82
N ALA A 30 12.45 3.16 17.12
CA ALA A 30 12.29 4.58 16.83
C ALA A 30 13.35 5.45 17.52
N GLY A 31 13.63 5.20 18.81
CA GLY A 31 14.72 5.90 19.51
C GLY A 31 16.09 5.63 18.89
N TYR A 32 16.38 4.37 18.54
CA TYR A 32 17.63 4.01 17.86
C TYR A 32 17.76 4.67 16.48
N VAL A 33 16.68 4.73 15.69
CA VAL A 33 16.66 5.44 14.41
C VAL A 33 17.00 6.92 14.64
N SER A 34 16.35 7.55 15.62
CA SER A 34 16.59 8.96 15.94
C SER A 34 18.05 9.25 16.25
N GLU A 35 18.69 8.39 17.04
CA GLU A 35 20.11 8.47 17.40
C GLU A 35 21.03 8.30 16.19
N VAL A 36 20.84 7.25 15.39
CA VAL A 36 21.83 6.89 14.37
C VAL A 36 21.68 7.63 13.05
N SER A 37 20.52 8.22 12.79
CA SER A 37 20.22 8.91 11.54
C SER A 37 19.92 10.40 11.72
N ALA A 38 20.21 11.00 12.88
CA ALA A 38 19.95 12.41 13.19
C ALA A 38 18.51 12.84 12.80
N TYR A 39 17.50 12.11 13.28
CA TYR A 39 16.11 12.45 12.98
C TYR A 39 15.61 13.54 13.92
N HIS A 40 15.26 14.70 13.37
CA HIS A 40 14.88 15.89 14.16
C HIS A 40 13.37 16.10 14.33
N HIS A 41 12.56 15.11 13.98
CA HIS A 41 11.12 15.18 14.25
C HIS A 41 10.77 14.24 15.40
N GLY A 42 9.62 14.46 16.05
CA GLY A 42 9.22 13.65 17.20
C GLY A 42 9.15 12.15 16.88
N GLU A 43 9.59 11.32 17.83
CA GLU A 43 9.65 9.85 17.68
C GLU A 43 8.29 9.21 17.34
N ALA A 44 7.17 9.86 17.73
CA ALA A 44 5.83 9.40 17.37
C ALA A 44 5.66 9.25 15.84
N SER A 45 6.26 10.15 15.05
CA SER A 45 6.25 10.08 13.59
C SER A 45 7.07 8.90 13.06
N LEU A 46 8.22 8.59 13.69
CA LEU A 46 9.02 7.41 13.36
C LEU A 46 8.29 6.11 13.72
N GLN A 47 7.66 6.06 14.89
CA GLN A 47 6.87 4.90 15.32
C GLN A 47 5.77 4.61 14.30
N GLN A 48 5.03 5.63 13.87
CA GLN A 48 4.03 5.47 12.82
C GLN A 48 4.64 5.03 11.49
N THR A 49 5.80 5.60 11.10
CA THR A 49 6.52 5.22 9.88
C THR A 49 6.92 3.74 9.91
N ILE A 50 7.47 3.26 11.03
CA ILE A 50 7.85 1.85 11.24
C ILE A 50 6.62 0.95 11.13
N VAL A 51 5.51 1.33 11.77
CA VAL A 51 4.24 0.58 11.68
C VAL A 51 3.78 0.47 10.24
N THR A 52 3.71 1.58 9.50
CA THR A 52 3.29 1.59 8.09
C THR A 52 4.22 0.76 7.20
N MET A 53 5.55 0.79 7.43
CA MET A 53 6.51 -0.03 6.68
C MET A 53 6.38 -1.54 6.94
N ALA A 54 5.83 -1.91 8.11
CA ALA A 54 5.66 -3.30 8.51
C ALA A 54 4.27 -3.89 8.16
N GLN A 55 3.27 -3.03 7.91
CA GLN A 55 1.91 -3.45 7.60
C GLN A 55 1.82 -4.38 6.38
N ARG A 56 0.94 -5.38 6.46
CA ARG A 56 0.81 -6.47 5.48
C ARG A 56 -0.64 -6.81 5.08
N PHE A 57 -1.64 -6.10 5.61
CA PHE A 57 -3.05 -6.34 5.26
C PHE A 57 -3.37 -5.89 3.82
N VAL A 58 -4.47 -6.38 3.25
CA VAL A 58 -4.90 -6.06 1.87
C VAL A 58 -5.06 -4.55 1.68
N GLY A 59 -4.39 -3.98 0.66
CA GLY A 59 -4.39 -2.54 0.40
C GLY A 59 -3.25 -1.75 1.08
N SER A 60 -2.38 -2.42 1.85
CA SER A 60 -1.14 -1.84 2.42
C SER A 60 0.08 -2.15 1.51
N ASN A 61 1.13 -2.80 2.02
CA ASN A 61 2.34 -3.12 1.26
C ASN A 61 2.20 -4.46 0.53
N ASN A 62 2.56 -4.50 -0.76
CA ASN A 62 2.75 -5.78 -1.46
C ASN A 62 3.98 -6.53 -0.92
N LEU A 63 5.00 -5.78 -0.52
CA LEU A 63 6.27 -6.27 0.01
C LEU A 63 6.73 -5.41 1.20
N ASN A 64 6.34 -5.79 2.41
CA ASN A 64 6.73 -5.10 3.65
C ASN A 64 8.20 -5.41 4.02
N PHE A 65 9.06 -4.40 4.17
CA PHE A 65 10.50 -4.61 4.46
C PHE A 65 10.81 -4.86 5.94
N LEU A 66 9.84 -4.60 6.80
CA LEU A 66 9.84 -4.91 8.21
C LEU A 66 8.74 -5.93 8.48
N GLU A 67 8.99 -6.90 9.35
CA GLU A 67 7.98 -7.90 9.72
C GLU A 67 7.10 -7.38 10.87
N PRO A 68 5.77 -7.50 10.76
CA PRO A 68 4.87 -7.14 11.84
C PRO A 68 4.83 -8.26 12.89
N VAL A 69 5.35 -8.03 14.09
CA VAL A 69 5.26 -8.96 15.22
C VAL A 69 4.38 -8.37 16.32
N GLY A 70 3.11 -8.79 16.31
CA GLY A 70 2.04 -8.22 17.12
C GLY A 70 0.97 -7.55 16.24
N GLN A 71 0.11 -6.72 16.84
CA GLN A 71 -0.99 -6.06 16.13
C GLN A 71 -0.53 -4.74 15.48
N PHE A 72 -0.16 -4.78 14.20
CA PHE A 72 0.26 -3.61 13.39
C PHE A 72 -0.89 -2.91 12.67
N GLY A 73 -2.11 -3.26 13.07
CA GLY A 73 -3.34 -2.81 12.44
C GLY A 73 -3.74 -3.72 11.30
N SER A 74 -4.98 -3.58 10.88
CA SER A 74 -5.63 -4.50 9.97
C SER A 74 -6.48 -3.77 8.95
N ARG A 75 -7.01 -4.52 7.98
CA ARG A 75 -7.94 -3.95 6.99
C ARG A 75 -9.28 -3.52 7.59
N LYS A 76 -9.54 -3.86 8.87
CA LYS A 76 -10.75 -3.45 9.59
C LYS A 76 -10.87 -1.93 9.65
N GLU A 77 -9.78 -1.25 9.96
CA GLU A 77 -9.73 0.22 10.13
C GLU A 77 -8.60 0.86 9.31
N GLY A 78 -8.10 0.17 8.29
CA GLY A 78 -7.00 0.66 7.44
C GLY A 78 -5.69 0.87 8.22
N GLY A 79 -5.44 0.03 9.22
CA GLY A 79 -4.24 0.10 10.06
C GLY A 79 -4.32 1.03 11.27
N LYS A 80 -5.44 1.75 11.47
CA LYS A 80 -5.65 2.63 12.64
C LYS A 80 -5.81 1.86 13.95
N ASP A 81 -6.20 0.59 13.86
CA ASP A 81 -6.32 -0.37 14.96
C ASP A 81 -4.97 -0.97 15.39
N ALA A 82 -3.84 -0.38 14.98
CA ALA A 82 -2.52 -0.77 15.43
C ALA A 82 -2.34 -0.55 16.93
N SER A 83 -1.73 -1.52 17.60
CA SER A 83 -1.36 -1.40 19.02
C SER A 83 -0.25 -0.38 19.22
N ALA A 84 -0.19 0.22 20.42
CA ALA A 84 0.85 1.19 20.75
C ALA A 84 2.27 0.60 20.57
N ALA A 85 3.20 1.42 20.06
CA ALA A 85 4.58 1.04 19.72
C ALA A 85 5.39 0.36 20.84
N ARG A 86 4.96 0.51 22.10
CA ARG A 86 5.56 -0.13 23.27
C ARG A 86 5.20 -1.62 23.45
N TYR A 87 4.15 -2.09 22.77
CA TYR A 87 3.63 -3.47 22.86
C TYR A 87 3.88 -4.31 21.62
N ILE A 88 4.34 -3.69 20.53
CA ILE A 88 4.58 -4.36 19.25
C ILE A 88 6.07 -4.39 18.92
N PHE A 89 6.47 -5.42 18.19
CA PHE A 89 7.85 -5.70 17.84
C PHE A 89 8.00 -5.80 16.33
N THR A 90 9.19 -5.55 15.83
CA THR A 90 9.50 -5.71 14.42
C THR A 90 10.93 -6.20 14.23
N ARG A 91 11.20 -6.76 13.06
CA ARG A 91 12.52 -7.18 12.60
C ARG A 91 12.64 -6.95 11.09
N LEU A 92 13.85 -6.99 10.57
CA LEU A 92 14.05 -6.89 9.13
C LEU A 92 13.49 -8.15 8.45
N ALA A 93 12.68 -7.98 7.41
CA ALA A 93 12.21 -9.12 6.64
C ALA A 93 13.38 -9.79 5.90
N PHE A 94 13.38 -11.11 5.81
CA PHE A 94 14.52 -11.86 5.24
C PHE A 94 14.83 -11.45 3.79
N TYR A 95 13.80 -11.11 3.01
CA TYR A 95 13.94 -10.70 1.62
C TYR A 95 14.41 -9.25 1.46
N THR A 96 14.46 -8.44 2.53
CA THR A 96 14.90 -7.05 2.43
C THR A 96 16.32 -6.93 1.90
N ARG A 97 17.24 -7.83 2.29
CA ARG A 97 18.60 -7.88 1.74
C ARG A 97 18.71 -8.51 0.35
N LEU A 98 17.67 -9.20 -0.12
CA LEU A 98 17.57 -9.59 -1.53
C LEU A 98 17.19 -8.41 -2.41
N VAL A 99 16.41 -7.47 -1.86
CA VAL A 99 15.99 -6.25 -2.57
C VAL A 99 17.04 -5.15 -2.49
N PHE A 100 17.64 -4.96 -1.32
CA PHE A 100 18.69 -3.99 -1.03
C PHE A 100 19.99 -4.74 -0.73
N HIS A 101 20.72 -5.09 -1.79
CA HIS A 101 21.84 -6.00 -1.71
C HIS A 101 22.98 -5.40 -0.88
N GLU A 102 23.59 -6.19 0.00
CA GLU A 102 24.63 -5.69 0.91
C GLU A 102 25.89 -5.20 0.19
N ALA A 103 26.19 -5.75 -0.99
CA ALA A 103 27.29 -5.30 -1.83
C ALA A 103 27.10 -3.88 -2.39
N ASP A 104 25.87 -3.37 -2.41
CA ASP A 104 25.60 -2.00 -2.83
C ASP A 104 25.94 -1.00 -1.70
N ASP A 105 25.86 -1.41 -0.43
CA ASP A 105 26.02 -0.51 0.72
C ASP A 105 27.30 0.36 0.62
N PRO A 106 28.50 -0.17 0.30
CA PRO A 106 29.73 0.64 0.26
C PRO A 106 29.79 1.68 -0.86
N ILE A 107 29.00 1.53 -1.92
CA ILE A 107 29.01 2.41 -3.11
C ILE A 107 27.88 3.44 -3.09
N LEU A 108 27.01 3.43 -2.07
CA LEU A 108 25.99 4.45 -1.88
C LEU A 108 26.59 5.78 -1.40
N GLU A 109 26.01 6.89 -1.84
CA GLU A 109 26.37 8.22 -1.35
C GLU A 109 25.69 8.49 0.00
N TYR A 110 26.46 8.37 1.09
CA TYR A 110 26.01 8.65 2.45
C TYR A 110 26.04 10.14 2.80
N GLU A 111 24.99 10.59 3.48
CA GLU A 111 24.93 11.95 4.02
C GLU A 111 25.65 12.04 5.38
N TYR A 112 26.04 13.25 5.75
CA TYR A 112 26.69 13.55 7.02
C TYR A 112 25.98 14.72 7.70
N GLU A 113 25.72 14.56 8.99
CA GLU A 113 25.13 15.58 9.83
C GLU A 113 25.92 15.68 11.13
N GLU A 114 26.40 16.89 11.46
CA GLU A 114 27.27 17.13 12.63
C GLU A 114 28.48 16.18 12.72
N GLY A 115 29.02 15.75 11.58
CA GLY A 115 30.14 14.80 11.49
C GLY A 115 29.75 13.33 11.65
N GLN A 116 28.49 13.02 11.92
CA GLN A 116 27.95 11.66 11.94
C GLN A 116 27.51 11.24 10.54
N ARG A 117 27.96 10.06 10.08
CA ARG A 117 27.44 9.42 8.87
C ARG A 117 26.02 8.89 9.12
N ILE A 118 25.05 9.43 8.40
CA ILE A 118 23.63 9.06 8.47
C ILE A 118 23.25 8.19 7.26
N GLU A 119 21.97 8.11 6.89
CA GLU A 119 21.49 7.32 5.76
C GLU A 119 22.03 7.81 4.41
N PRO A 120 21.99 6.98 3.35
CA PRO A 120 22.33 7.44 2.01
C PRO A 120 21.25 8.35 1.44
N LYS A 121 21.62 9.20 0.47
CA LYS A 121 20.64 10.04 -0.24
C LYS A 121 19.48 9.21 -0.81
N MET A 122 19.81 8.03 -1.32
CA MET A 122 18.88 7.00 -1.73
C MET A 122 19.53 5.62 -1.69
N TYR A 123 18.71 4.59 -1.49
CA TYR A 123 19.10 3.24 -1.84
C TYR A 123 18.83 2.97 -3.32
N VAL A 124 19.50 1.96 -3.87
CA VAL A 124 19.27 1.49 -5.24
C VAL A 124 18.83 0.02 -5.19
N PRO A 125 17.54 -0.27 -4.95
CA PRO A 125 17.07 -1.64 -4.88
C PRO A 125 17.26 -2.37 -6.21
N VAL A 126 17.22 -3.71 -6.23
CA VAL A 126 17.31 -4.52 -7.46
C VAL A 126 16.04 -4.45 -8.33
N ILE A 127 14.94 -3.95 -7.77
CA ILE A 127 13.62 -3.74 -8.42
C ILE A 127 13.03 -2.40 -7.97
N PRO A 128 12.23 -1.69 -8.80
CA PRO A 128 11.67 -0.39 -8.45
C PRO A 128 10.56 -0.55 -7.40
N THR A 129 10.95 -0.48 -6.14
CA THR A 129 10.09 -0.65 -4.96
C THR A 129 8.93 0.35 -4.89
N VAL A 130 9.09 1.52 -5.53
CA VAL A 130 8.02 2.54 -5.67
C VAL A 130 6.79 2.01 -6.41
N LEU A 131 6.99 1.12 -7.40
CA LEU A 131 5.88 0.47 -8.11
C LEU A 131 5.31 -0.69 -7.30
N ILE A 132 6.12 -1.37 -6.48
CA ILE A 132 5.68 -2.54 -5.72
C ILE A 132 4.76 -2.14 -4.57
N ASN A 133 5.20 -1.20 -3.73
CA ASN A 133 4.43 -0.77 -2.55
C ASN A 133 3.61 0.49 -2.78
N GLY A 134 3.66 1.03 -4.00
CA GLY A 134 3.09 2.33 -4.29
C GLY A 134 3.77 3.47 -3.54
N SER A 135 3.18 4.65 -3.66
CA SER A 135 3.58 5.84 -2.90
C SER A 135 2.42 6.81 -2.84
N GLU A 136 2.21 7.41 -1.68
CA GLU A 136 1.20 8.45 -1.49
C GLU A 136 1.78 9.59 -0.68
N GLY A 137 1.59 10.82 -1.17
CA GLY A 137 2.12 12.01 -0.53
C GLY A 137 1.44 13.28 -1.01
N ILE A 138 1.30 14.23 -0.10
CA ILE A 138 0.85 15.59 -0.38
C ILE A 138 1.95 16.53 0.08
N GLY A 139 2.37 17.42 -0.79
CA GLY A 139 3.32 18.49 -0.50
C GLY A 139 2.77 19.85 -0.95
N THR A 140 3.56 20.90 -0.75
CA THR A 140 3.17 22.24 -1.19
C THR A 140 3.17 22.31 -2.71
N GLY A 141 2.00 22.46 -3.32
CA GLY A 141 1.82 22.60 -4.78
C GLY A 141 1.76 21.29 -5.57
N TRP A 142 2.00 20.14 -4.93
CA TRP A 142 2.01 18.83 -5.59
C TRP A 142 1.37 17.76 -4.71
N SER A 143 0.69 16.80 -5.34
CA SER A 143 0.37 15.52 -4.72
C SER A 143 0.98 14.39 -5.56
N SER A 144 1.11 13.21 -4.97
CA SER A 144 1.64 12.03 -5.62
C SER A 144 0.81 10.83 -5.21
N PHE A 145 0.40 10.04 -6.20
CA PHE A 145 -0.23 8.75 -5.97
C PHE A 145 0.27 7.75 -7.00
N VAL A 146 1.01 6.76 -6.53
CA VAL A 146 1.45 5.58 -7.28
C VAL A 146 0.74 4.37 -6.68
N PRO A 147 -0.05 3.61 -7.45
CA PRO A 147 -0.67 2.39 -6.96
C PRO A 147 0.35 1.27 -6.83
N ASN A 148 -0.05 0.18 -6.19
CA ASN A 148 0.78 -1.00 -6.09
C ASN A 148 0.71 -1.83 -7.37
N TYR A 149 1.82 -2.44 -7.75
CA TYR A 149 1.95 -3.37 -8.87
C TYR A 149 2.50 -4.72 -8.39
N ASN A 150 2.24 -5.76 -9.17
CA ASN A 150 2.73 -7.09 -8.90
C ASN A 150 4.26 -7.12 -9.10
N PRO A 151 5.04 -7.56 -8.08
CA PRO A 151 6.49 -7.67 -8.23
C PRO A 151 6.93 -8.50 -9.45
N ARG A 152 6.15 -9.52 -9.83
CA ARG A 152 6.48 -10.37 -10.98
C ARG A 152 6.39 -9.63 -12.31
N ASP A 153 5.35 -8.81 -12.48
CA ASP A 153 5.13 -8.04 -13.71
C ASP A 153 6.18 -6.93 -13.84
N VAL A 154 6.56 -6.32 -12.71
CA VAL A 154 7.66 -5.36 -12.64
C VAL A 154 9.00 -6.00 -13.03
N ILE A 155 9.30 -7.19 -12.50
CA ILE A 155 10.53 -7.94 -12.83
C ILE A 155 10.55 -8.35 -14.31
N GLU A 156 9.42 -8.81 -14.84
CA GLU A 156 9.30 -9.18 -16.25
C GLU A 156 9.56 -7.99 -17.17
N ASN A 157 9.01 -6.81 -16.86
CA ASN A 157 9.29 -5.59 -17.62
C ASN A 157 10.73 -5.10 -17.50
N LEU A 158 11.38 -5.27 -16.35
CA LEU A 158 12.81 -5.00 -16.22
C LEU A 158 13.65 -5.91 -17.13
N ARG A 159 13.32 -7.20 -17.19
CA ARG A 159 13.99 -8.16 -18.10
C ARG A 159 13.81 -7.76 -19.55
N ARG A 160 12.57 -7.47 -19.96
CA ARG A 160 12.25 -6.93 -21.30
C ARG A 160 13.10 -5.72 -21.63
N TYR A 161 13.18 -4.75 -20.72
CA TYR A 161 13.99 -3.55 -20.92
C TYR A 161 15.48 -3.86 -21.11
N ILE A 162 16.04 -4.77 -20.30
CA ILE A 162 17.45 -5.19 -20.40
C ILE A 162 17.71 -5.92 -21.73
N ASP A 163 16.77 -6.75 -22.17
CA ASP A 163 16.87 -7.53 -23.41
C ASP A 163 16.53 -6.69 -24.66
N GLY A 164 16.19 -5.41 -24.50
CA GLY A 164 15.78 -4.51 -25.59
C GLY A 164 14.40 -4.83 -26.18
N GLU A 165 13.58 -5.61 -25.47
CA GLU A 165 12.20 -5.91 -25.83
C GLU A 165 11.24 -4.78 -25.45
N GLU A 166 10.08 -4.76 -26.12
CA GLU A 166 8.99 -3.86 -25.76
C GLU A 166 8.38 -4.26 -24.39
N MET A 167 8.35 -3.31 -23.46
CA MET A 167 7.69 -3.47 -22.17
C MET A 167 6.16 -3.45 -22.29
N GLN A 168 5.48 -4.18 -21.40
CA GLN A 168 4.03 -4.30 -21.39
C GLN A 168 3.40 -3.44 -20.30
N ARG A 169 2.29 -2.77 -20.62
CA ARG A 169 1.45 -2.03 -19.65
C ARG A 169 1.07 -2.96 -18.49
N MET A 170 1.17 -2.46 -17.26
CA MET A 170 0.82 -3.23 -16.06
C MET A 170 -0.52 -2.77 -15.50
N THR A 171 -1.30 -3.71 -14.98
CA THR A 171 -2.49 -3.42 -14.19
C THR A 171 -2.10 -3.35 -12.70
N PRO A 172 -2.59 -2.36 -11.94
CA PRO A 172 -2.39 -2.33 -10.50
C PRO A 172 -2.81 -3.63 -9.84
N TRP A 173 -2.06 -4.03 -8.83
CA TRP A 173 -2.25 -5.30 -8.15
C TRP A 173 -1.92 -5.15 -6.67
N TYR A 174 -2.79 -5.67 -5.82
CA TYR A 174 -2.66 -5.61 -4.37
C TYR A 174 -2.62 -7.01 -3.80
N ARG A 175 -1.58 -7.28 -3.01
CA ARG A 175 -1.38 -8.60 -2.42
C ARG A 175 -2.56 -9.01 -1.54
N GLY A 176 -3.12 -10.19 -1.83
CA GLY A 176 -4.23 -10.78 -1.08
C GLY A 176 -5.61 -10.22 -1.45
N PHE A 177 -5.70 -9.23 -2.34
CA PHE A 177 -6.97 -8.77 -2.87
C PHE A 177 -7.60 -9.83 -3.78
N ARG A 178 -8.87 -10.17 -3.53
CA ARG A 178 -9.60 -11.20 -4.27
C ARG A 178 -10.55 -10.63 -5.33
N GLY A 179 -10.75 -9.31 -5.32
CA GLY A 179 -11.62 -8.63 -6.25
C GLY A 179 -11.00 -8.44 -7.63
N ARG A 180 -11.63 -7.59 -8.44
CA ARG A 180 -11.15 -7.27 -9.80
C ARG A 180 -10.59 -5.86 -9.85
N ILE A 181 -9.61 -5.66 -10.73
CA ILE A 181 -9.07 -4.34 -11.06
C ILE A 181 -9.16 -4.23 -12.58
N GLU A 182 -10.01 -3.33 -13.04
CA GLU A 182 -10.33 -3.17 -14.47
C GLU A 182 -9.96 -1.76 -14.91
N GLU A 183 -9.46 -1.59 -16.13
CA GLU A 183 -9.17 -0.26 -16.66
C GLU A 183 -10.47 0.53 -16.85
N ASN A 184 -10.45 1.81 -16.49
CA ASN A 184 -11.63 2.66 -16.68
C ASN A 184 -11.85 2.95 -18.17
N ALA A 185 -13.10 3.26 -18.55
CA ALA A 185 -13.46 3.53 -19.95
C ALA A 185 -12.69 4.72 -20.58
N ALA A 186 -12.10 5.59 -19.76
CA ALA A 186 -11.34 6.75 -20.20
C ALA A 186 -9.83 6.46 -20.39
N GLY A 187 -9.32 5.28 -20.02
CA GLY A 187 -7.89 4.94 -20.05
C GLY A 187 -7.02 5.79 -19.13
N THR A 188 -7.61 6.44 -18.12
CA THR A 188 -6.92 7.39 -17.21
C THR A 188 -6.68 6.81 -15.81
N GLY A 189 -7.11 5.58 -15.58
CA GLY A 189 -7.13 4.95 -14.27
C GLY A 189 -7.82 3.59 -14.32
N PHE A 190 -8.03 3.03 -13.13
CA PHE A 190 -8.65 1.74 -12.94
C PHE A 190 -9.85 1.87 -12.02
N GLU A 191 -10.72 0.86 -12.04
CA GLU A 191 -11.76 0.65 -11.06
C GLU A 191 -11.43 -0.62 -10.26
N THR A 192 -11.39 -0.49 -8.95
CA THR A 192 -11.25 -1.62 -8.03
C THR A 192 -12.64 -2.08 -7.61
N ILE A 193 -12.92 -3.36 -7.82
CA ILE A 193 -14.25 -3.93 -7.72
C ILE A 193 -14.22 -5.05 -6.67
N GLY A 194 -15.09 -4.93 -5.66
CA GLY A 194 -15.29 -5.95 -4.64
C GLY A 194 -16.01 -7.20 -5.16
N LEU A 195 -16.26 -8.16 -4.28
CA LEU A 195 -16.98 -9.39 -4.60
C LEU A 195 -18.32 -9.43 -3.88
N VAL A 196 -19.38 -9.65 -4.65
CA VAL A 196 -20.73 -9.87 -4.15
C VAL A 196 -21.40 -10.98 -4.94
N ARG A 197 -22.17 -11.81 -4.25
CA ARG A 197 -23.01 -12.85 -4.87
C ARG A 197 -24.37 -12.91 -4.18
N ARG A 198 -25.40 -13.25 -4.94
CA ARG A 198 -26.71 -13.57 -4.38
C ARG A 198 -26.65 -14.95 -3.71
N CYS A 199 -27.13 -15.07 -2.48
CA CYS A 199 -27.14 -16.32 -1.70
C CYS A 199 -28.52 -16.75 -1.21
N GLY A 200 -29.54 -15.92 -1.42
CA GLY A 200 -30.95 -16.24 -1.17
C GLY A 200 -31.88 -15.40 -2.05
N GLU A 201 -33.18 -15.45 -1.80
CA GLU A 201 -34.16 -14.66 -2.57
C GLU A 201 -33.90 -13.15 -2.39
N ASP A 202 -33.70 -12.69 -1.16
CA ASP A 202 -33.50 -11.29 -0.78
C ASP A 202 -32.08 -11.03 -0.21
N SER A 203 -31.20 -12.03 -0.26
CA SER A 203 -29.97 -12.06 0.52
C SER A 203 -28.73 -12.10 -0.38
N TYR A 204 -27.75 -11.27 -0.05
CA TYR A 204 -26.49 -11.10 -0.78
C TYR A 204 -25.31 -11.26 0.16
N GLU A 205 -24.26 -11.93 -0.32
CA GLU A 205 -23.02 -12.14 0.40
C GLU A 205 -21.90 -11.31 -0.22
N ILE A 206 -21.21 -10.53 0.60
CA ILE A 206 -20.09 -9.67 0.20
C ILE A 206 -18.84 -10.20 0.88
N THR A 207 -17.87 -10.65 0.08
CA THR A 207 -16.66 -11.34 0.56
C THR A 207 -15.35 -10.59 0.26
N GLU A 208 -15.46 -9.43 -0.40
CA GLU A 208 -14.34 -8.53 -0.67
C GLU A 208 -14.84 -7.10 -0.91
N LEU A 209 -14.13 -6.12 -0.33
CA LEU A 209 -14.38 -4.69 -0.55
C LEU A 209 -13.34 -4.10 -1.50
N PRO A 210 -13.67 -3.03 -2.26
CA PRO A 210 -12.69 -2.29 -3.05
C PRO A 210 -11.45 -1.88 -2.25
N ILE A 211 -10.33 -1.69 -2.95
CA ILE A 211 -9.07 -1.27 -2.31
C ILE A 211 -9.27 0.06 -1.59
N LYS A 212 -8.70 0.16 -0.38
CA LYS A 212 -8.84 1.29 0.55
C LYS A 212 -10.27 1.56 1.06
N ARG A 213 -11.20 0.62 0.89
CA ARG A 213 -12.46 0.60 1.63
C ARG A 213 -12.35 -0.39 2.79
N TRP A 214 -12.38 0.15 4.01
CA TRP A 214 -12.17 -0.63 5.23
C TRP A 214 -13.47 -1.24 5.76
N THR A 215 -13.36 -2.31 6.55
CA THR A 215 -14.52 -3.03 7.09
C THR A 215 -15.43 -2.11 7.91
N GLN A 216 -14.83 -1.29 8.78
CA GLN A 216 -15.55 -0.37 9.66
C GLN A 216 -16.27 0.73 8.86
N ASP A 217 -15.59 1.37 7.91
CA ASP A 217 -16.18 2.36 7.00
C ASP A 217 -17.35 1.77 6.19
N TYR A 218 -17.25 0.50 5.77
CA TYR A 218 -18.34 -0.19 5.07
C TYR A 218 -19.52 -0.49 5.98
N LYS A 219 -19.24 -0.92 7.20
CA LYS A 219 -20.26 -1.21 8.20
C LYS A 219 -21.07 0.04 8.56
N GLU A 220 -20.40 1.16 8.78
CA GLU A 220 -21.06 2.46 9.02
C GLU A 220 -21.99 2.83 7.86
N TRP A 221 -21.54 2.63 6.61
CA TRP A 221 -22.39 2.83 5.44
C TRP A 221 -23.61 1.90 5.40
N LEU A 222 -23.47 0.63 5.79
CA LEU A 222 -24.61 -0.30 5.90
C LEU A 222 -25.62 0.19 6.94
N GLU A 223 -25.13 0.63 8.11
CA GLU A 223 -25.95 1.14 9.23
C GLU A 223 -26.72 2.41 8.85
N GLU A 224 -26.10 3.35 8.14
CA GLU A 224 -26.75 4.56 7.61
C GLU A 224 -27.88 4.26 6.60
N ASN A 225 -27.85 3.07 6.01
CA ASN A 225 -28.80 2.60 5.00
C ASN A 225 -29.77 1.53 5.52
N LEU A 226 -29.83 1.33 6.84
CA LEU A 226 -30.88 0.55 7.50
C LEU A 226 -32.15 1.38 7.74
N PRO A 227 -33.33 0.75 7.78
CA PRO A 227 -34.58 1.46 8.01
C PRO A 227 -34.61 2.01 9.43
N THR A 228 -35.04 3.27 9.58
CA THR A 228 -35.25 3.92 10.87
C THR A 228 -36.71 4.33 11.04
N ALA A 229 -37.11 4.74 12.25
CA ALA A 229 -38.47 5.22 12.52
C ALA A 229 -38.89 6.37 11.59
N GLU A 230 -37.93 7.22 11.20
CA GLU A 230 -38.13 8.38 10.32
C GLU A 230 -37.89 8.07 8.83
N LYS A 231 -37.07 7.04 8.52
CA LYS A 231 -36.70 6.66 7.16
C LYS A 231 -37.01 5.19 6.93
N ARG A 232 -38.26 4.90 6.52
CA ARG A 232 -38.71 3.53 6.22
C ARG A 232 -38.26 3.05 4.83
N ASP A 233 -37.95 3.98 3.94
CA ASP A 233 -37.60 3.66 2.56
C ASP A 233 -36.08 3.59 2.33
N THR A 234 -35.46 2.48 2.73
CA THR A 234 -34.00 2.31 2.70
C THR A 234 -33.54 1.24 1.72
N LEU A 235 -32.24 1.23 1.41
CA LEU A 235 -31.65 0.31 0.43
C LEU A 235 -31.46 -1.10 1.00
N ILE A 236 -31.30 -1.21 2.31
CA ILE A 236 -30.99 -2.43 3.03
C ILE A 236 -32.10 -2.64 4.07
N ALA A 237 -32.53 -3.89 4.24
CA ALA A 237 -33.49 -4.28 5.26
C ALA A 237 -32.78 -4.71 6.56
N ASP A 238 -31.74 -5.52 6.43
CA ASP A 238 -30.92 -6.01 7.54
C ASP A 238 -29.52 -6.42 7.05
N TYR A 239 -28.55 -6.53 7.95
CA TYR A 239 -27.25 -7.10 7.62
C TYR A 239 -26.62 -7.85 8.80
N ARG A 240 -25.75 -8.81 8.48
CA ARG A 240 -24.91 -9.54 9.43
C ARG A 240 -23.45 -9.39 9.04
N ASP A 241 -22.62 -8.99 10.00
CA ASP A 241 -21.16 -8.92 9.86
C ASP A 241 -20.51 -10.17 10.49
N CYS A 242 -19.85 -10.96 9.65
CA CYS A 242 -19.04 -12.12 10.02
C CYS A 242 -17.56 -11.89 9.68
N SER A 243 -17.14 -10.64 9.47
CA SER A 243 -15.78 -10.28 9.09
C SER A 243 -14.77 -10.50 10.22
N SER A 244 -13.54 -10.82 9.85
CA SER A 244 -12.39 -10.89 10.75
C SER A 244 -11.46 -9.68 10.54
N HIS A 245 -10.30 -9.67 11.20
CA HIS A 245 -9.26 -8.67 10.94
C HIS A 245 -8.63 -8.80 9.55
N GLU A 246 -8.76 -9.95 8.88
CA GLU A 246 -8.11 -10.24 7.60
C GLU A 246 -9.10 -10.46 6.46
N GLU A 247 -10.28 -10.96 6.78
CA GLU A 247 -11.28 -11.37 5.80
C GLU A 247 -12.58 -10.58 5.94
N ILE A 248 -13.15 -10.20 4.80
CA ILE A 248 -14.45 -9.55 4.71
C ILE A 248 -15.51 -10.63 4.56
N HIS A 249 -16.59 -10.52 5.34
CA HIS A 249 -17.78 -11.31 5.13
C HIS A 249 -19.01 -10.59 5.70
N PHE A 250 -19.80 -9.99 4.80
CA PHE A 250 -21.11 -9.45 5.14
C PHE A 250 -22.21 -10.26 4.46
N THR A 251 -23.32 -10.46 5.15
CA THR A 251 -24.57 -10.92 4.55
C THR A 251 -25.58 -9.78 4.66
N VAL A 252 -26.07 -9.30 3.52
CA VAL A 252 -26.97 -8.14 3.43
C VAL A 252 -28.31 -8.58 2.88
N LYS A 253 -29.39 -8.24 3.56
CA LYS A 253 -30.77 -8.45 3.11
C LYS A 253 -31.33 -7.18 2.51
N VAL A 254 -32.01 -7.30 1.37
CA VAL A 254 -32.77 -6.21 0.75
C VAL A 254 -34.25 -6.42 1.01
N GLY A 255 -35.05 -5.35 1.03
CA GLY A 255 -36.50 -5.49 1.22
C GLY A 255 -37.15 -6.25 0.06
N GLU A 256 -38.18 -7.06 0.35
CA GLU A 256 -38.88 -7.92 -0.62
C GLU A 256 -39.39 -7.15 -1.85
N GLU A 257 -39.87 -5.91 -1.67
CA GLU A 257 -40.34 -5.05 -2.77
C GLU A 257 -39.21 -4.54 -3.70
N ARG A 258 -37.95 -4.79 -3.35
CA ARG A 258 -36.75 -4.25 -4.01
C ARG A 258 -35.77 -5.31 -4.48
N VAL A 259 -36.14 -6.59 -4.41
CA VAL A 259 -35.26 -7.72 -4.71
C VAL A 259 -34.68 -7.67 -6.12
N GLU A 260 -35.42 -7.13 -7.09
CA GLU A 260 -34.95 -6.99 -8.48
C GLU A 260 -34.03 -5.79 -8.72
N ARG A 261 -34.03 -4.81 -7.80
CA ARG A 261 -33.31 -3.55 -7.98
C ARG A 261 -31.78 -3.72 -8.02
N PRO A 262 -31.15 -4.52 -7.12
CA PRO A 262 -29.72 -4.79 -7.20
C PRO A 262 -29.30 -5.41 -8.53
N GLU A 263 -30.06 -6.39 -9.03
CA GLU A 263 -29.76 -7.07 -10.30
C GLU A 263 -29.89 -6.11 -11.49
N ARG A 264 -30.93 -5.25 -11.50
CA ARG A 264 -31.13 -4.25 -12.55
C ARG A 264 -30.07 -3.16 -12.57
N GLU A 265 -29.63 -2.70 -11.40
CA GLU A 265 -28.62 -1.62 -11.28
C GLU A 265 -27.17 -2.13 -11.37
N GLY A 266 -26.97 -3.44 -11.25
CA GLY A 266 -25.69 -4.10 -11.07
C GLY A 266 -25.30 -4.17 -9.60
N LEU A 267 -25.00 -5.38 -9.11
CA LEU A 267 -24.77 -5.65 -7.69
C LEU A 267 -23.63 -4.79 -7.12
N GLU A 268 -22.52 -4.66 -7.84
CA GLU A 268 -21.36 -3.91 -7.37
C GLU A 268 -21.65 -2.42 -7.27
N LYS A 269 -22.49 -1.88 -8.16
CA LYS A 269 -22.92 -0.47 -8.08
C LYS A 269 -23.90 -0.26 -6.94
N TYR A 270 -24.85 -1.17 -6.76
CA TYR A 270 -25.87 -1.11 -5.71
C TYR A 270 -25.24 -1.13 -4.31
N PHE A 271 -24.34 -2.09 -4.06
CA PHE A 271 -23.65 -2.26 -2.78
C PHE A 271 -22.39 -1.38 -2.63
N LYS A 272 -22.17 -0.44 -3.55
CA LYS A 272 -21.03 0.48 -3.58
C LYS A 272 -19.66 -0.23 -3.58
N LEU A 273 -19.58 -1.40 -4.18
CA LEU A 273 -18.36 -2.21 -4.28
C LEU A 273 -17.51 -1.84 -5.50
N LYS A 274 -17.48 -0.56 -5.86
CA LYS A 274 -16.63 0.01 -6.92
C LYS A 274 -15.93 1.24 -6.37
N SER A 275 -14.61 1.34 -6.56
CA SER A 275 -13.82 2.51 -6.18
C SER A 275 -12.82 2.86 -7.28
N SER A 276 -12.70 4.14 -7.60
CA SER A 276 -11.79 4.64 -8.63
C SER A 276 -10.35 4.69 -8.13
N LEU A 277 -9.42 4.29 -8.99
CA LEU A 277 -7.98 4.30 -8.78
C LEU A 277 -7.33 5.10 -9.92
N SER A 278 -7.13 6.41 -9.70
CA SER A 278 -6.52 7.28 -10.70
C SER A 278 -5.01 7.03 -10.82
N ILE A 279 -4.48 6.99 -12.04
CA ILE A 279 -3.03 6.98 -12.31
C ILE A 279 -2.55 8.28 -12.97
N THR A 280 -3.37 9.35 -12.94
CA THR A 280 -3.03 10.59 -13.63
C THR A 280 -1.92 11.39 -12.95
N ASN A 281 -1.58 11.07 -11.70
CA ASN A 281 -0.65 11.86 -10.89
C ASN A 281 0.52 11.04 -10.31
N LEU A 282 1.30 10.45 -11.22
CA LEU A 282 2.56 9.79 -10.90
C LEU A 282 3.67 10.85 -10.79
N THR A 283 3.69 11.61 -9.69
CA THR A 283 4.70 12.66 -9.45
C THR A 283 5.72 12.17 -8.42
N LEU A 284 7.00 12.06 -8.80
CA LEU A 284 8.06 11.55 -7.92
C LEU A 284 9.30 12.46 -8.01
N PHE A 285 10.25 12.25 -7.11
CA PHE A 285 11.59 12.84 -7.25
C PHE A 285 12.43 11.97 -8.18
N ASP A 286 13.02 12.62 -9.18
CA ASP A 286 14.04 12.05 -10.05
C ASP A 286 15.35 11.77 -9.24
N PRO A 287 16.34 11.08 -9.83
CA PRO A 287 17.61 10.78 -9.17
C PRO A 287 18.42 12.01 -8.74
N HIS A 288 18.15 13.16 -9.37
CA HIS A 288 18.80 14.44 -9.06
C HIS A 288 18.00 15.27 -8.04
N GLY A 289 16.90 14.73 -7.50
CA GLY A 289 16.07 15.40 -6.50
C GLY A 289 15.09 16.42 -7.09
N ARG A 290 14.84 16.40 -8.41
CA ARG A 290 13.86 17.27 -9.06
C ARG A 290 12.50 16.58 -9.12
N VAL A 291 11.43 17.37 -8.98
CA VAL A 291 10.07 16.86 -9.11
C VAL A 291 9.76 16.57 -10.58
N GLN A 292 9.42 15.32 -10.88
CA GLN A 292 9.11 14.83 -12.22
C GLN A 292 7.74 14.16 -12.22
N ARG A 293 6.92 14.48 -13.23
CA ARG A 293 5.65 13.78 -13.49
C ARG A 293 5.86 12.76 -14.60
N TYR A 294 5.50 11.52 -14.29
CA TYR A 294 5.55 10.40 -15.23
C TYR A 294 4.19 10.24 -15.89
N ALA A 295 4.17 9.99 -17.19
CA ALA A 295 2.95 9.71 -17.93
C ALA A 295 2.37 8.36 -17.53
N ASN A 296 3.24 7.39 -17.22
CA ASN A 296 2.84 6.05 -16.83
C ASN A 296 3.93 5.26 -16.08
N GLU A 297 3.59 4.07 -15.60
CA GLU A 297 4.46 3.20 -14.80
C GLU A 297 5.69 2.67 -15.55
N LEU A 298 5.64 2.58 -16.89
CA LEU A 298 6.77 2.12 -17.69
C LEU A 298 7.86 3.19 -17.78
N GLU A 299 7.51 4.48 -17.76
CA GLU A 299 8.51 5.55 -17.72
C GLU A 299 9.33 5.52 -16.42
N ILE A 300 8.70 5.13 -15.30
CA ILE A 300 9.40 4.92 -14.03
C ILE A 300 10.41 3.78 -14.16
N ILE A 301 10.06 2.68 -14.85
CA ILE A 301 11.00 1.58 -15.13
C ILE A 301 12.15 2.05 -16.03
N LYS A 302 11.85 2.81 -17.10
CA LYS A 302 12.86 3.35 -18.04
C LYS A 302 13.88 4.25 -17.35
N GLU A 303 13.44 5.02 -16.35
CA GLU A 303 14.35 5.89 -15.60
C GLU A 303 15.12 5.11 -14.51
N PHE A 304 14.48 4.12 -13.88
CA PHE A 304 15.10 3.31 -12.84
C PHE A 304 16.19 2.35 -13.37
N ALA A 305 15.94 1.68 -14.49
CA ALA A 305 16.78 0.59 -14.96
C ALA A 305 18.23 1.00 -15.28
N PRO A 306 18.51 2.12 -16.00
CA PRO A 306 19.88 2.57 -16.25
C PRO A 306 20.67 2.83 -14.97
N ILE A 307 20.02 3.41 -13.96
CA ILE A 307 20.65 3.70 -12.66
C ILE A 307 21.06 2.40 -11.98
N ARG A 308 20.14 1.41 -11.95
CA ARG A 308 20.46 0.11 -11.34
C ARG A 308 21.56 -0.63 -12.11
N LEU A 309 21.60 -0.51 -13.43
CA LEU A 309 22.67 -1.07 -14.27
C LEU A 309 24.03 -0.45 -13.96
N GLU A 310 24.11 0.87 -13.76
CA GLU A 310 25.34 1.55 -13.35
C GLU A 310 25.88 0.99 -12.01
N PHE A 311 24.99 0.71 -11.05
CA PHE A 311 25.36 0.09 -9.77
C PHE A 311 25.73 -1.40 -9.87
N TYR A 312 25.49 -2.06 -11.01
CA TYR A 312 25.98 -3.42 -11.27
C TYR A 312 27.37 -3.47 -11.90
N HIS A 313 27.84 -2.37 -12.50
CA HIS A 313 29.14 -2.25 -13.17
C HIS A 313 30.27 -1.90 -12.20
#